data_AF-A0A8T1VVD7-F1
#
_entry.id   AF-A0A8T1VVD7-F1
#
_cell.length_a   1.000
_cell.length_b   1.000
_cell.length_c   1.000
_cell.angle_alpha   90.00
_cell.angle_beta   90.00
_cell.angle_gamma   90.00
#
_symmetry.space_group_name_H-M   'P 1'
#
loop_
_entity.id
_entity.type
_entity.pdbx_description
1 polymer ?
#
loop_
_entity_poly.entity_id
_entity_poly.type
_entity_poly.pdbx_seq_one_letter_code
_entity_poly.pdbx_strand_id
1 'polypeptide(L)'
;MRKNVLVLTLTLFIAVVHAHSWIDCLDTDRAVVYNRGPEYIYGGNSANGMCAGYMKNYVGRGDPDVNNKMTFKILIAAVAQNAAICTTEAGDYSGWHHRLTLTAGTTFYFGYTSNGHIVKEQAAGKTFYGMYWAGVPGTSLATTFDLTTDKLIDGQLHNFDDGNCGEAFTDEAQTIPSGRAGDGYPCVGTFTVPAGTAAGIYNLVWYWKFYDADTNTSLPTSSGTYGGAAYTSCFQVEVTA
;
A
#
# COMPACT_ATOMS: atom_id res chain seq x y z
N MET A 1 51.05 -22.05 -30.14
CA MET A 1 50.59 -21.84 -28.74
C MET A 1 49.42 -20.87 -28.75
N ARG A 2 48.17 -21.38 -28.67
CA ARG A 2 46.96 -20.56 -28.54
C ARG A 2 46.74 -20.25 -27.05
N LYS A 3 46.79 -18.97 -26.68
CA LYS A 3 46.38 -18.50 -25.35
C LYS A 3 44.86 -18.36 -25.33
N ASN A 4 44.19 -19.30 -24.70
CA ASN A 4 42.81 -19.12 -24.25
C ASN A 4 42.88 -18.48 -22.86
N VAL A 5 42.43 -17.24 -22.72
CA VAL A 5 42.05 -16.71 -21.41
C VAL A 5 40.65 -16.14 -21.54
N LEU A 6 39.79 -16.79 -20.77
CA LEU A 6 38.35 -16.62 -20.61
C LEU A 6 38.04 -15.19 -20.14
N VAL A 7 37.23 -14.46 -20.91
CA VAL A 7 36.63 -13.19 -20.45
C VAL A 7 35.43 -13.58 -19.59
N LEU A 8 35.59 -13.49 -18.26
CA LEU A 8 34.49 -13.67 -17.32
C LEU A 8 33.63 -12.39 -17.33
N THR A 9 32.54 -12.41 -18.10
CA THR A 9 31.55 -11.33 -18.11
C THR A 9 30.76 -11.40 -16.81
N LEU A 10 31.11 -10.54 -15.85
CA LEU A 10 30.33 -10.38 -14.63
C LEU A 10 29.03 -9.66 -14.99
N THR A 11 27.98 -10.42 -15.31
CA THR A 11 26.61 -9.88 -15.39
C THR A 11 26.21 -9.42 -14.00
N LEU A 12 26.36 -8.12 -13.76
CA LEU A 12 25.76 -7.42 -12.65
C LEU A 12 24.25 -7.53 -12.85
N PHE A 13 23.61 -8.54 -12.24
CA PHE A 13 22.17 -8.56 -12.05
C PHE A 13 21.84 -7.32 -11.23
N ILE A 14 21.44 -6.24 -11.91
CA ILE A 14 20.71 -5.16 -11.26
C ILE A 14 19.43 -5.85 -10.80
N ALA A 15 19.40 -6.29 -9.54
CA ALA A 15 18.15 -6.60 -8.88
C ALA A 15 17.37 -5.29 -8.88
N VAL A 16 16.53 -5.10 -9.89
CA VAL A 16 15.51 -4.07 -9.88
C VAL A 16 14.59 -4.51 -8.76
N VAL A 17 14.83 -4.00 -7.56
CA VAL A 17 13.96 -4.24 -6.41
C VAL A 17 12.65 -3.56 -6.78
N HIS A 18 11.76 -4.35 -7.38
CA HIS A 18 10.41 -4.00 -7.76
C HIS A 18 9.62 -3.91 -6.46
N ALA A 19 9.82 -2.81 -5.75
CA ALA A 19 9.23 -2.60 -4.47
C ALA A 19 7.98 -1.73 -4.66
N HIS A 20 6.82 -2.32 -4.38
CA HIS A 20 5.51 -1.89 -4.85
C HIS A 20 4.56 -1.98 -3.66
N SER A 21 4.17 -0.89 -3.02
CA SER A 21 3.25 -0.96 -1.88
C SER A 21 1.94 -0.28 -2.20
N TRP A 22 0.84 -1.02 -2.02
CA TRP A 22 -0.50 -0.55 -2.25
C TRP A 22 -1.54 -1.34 -1.43
N ILE A 23 -2.80 -0.93 -1.48
CA ILE A 23 -3.93 -1.62 -0.84
C ILE A 23 -4.50 -2.70 -1.75
N ASP A 24 -4.53 -3.94 -1.29
CA ASP A 24 -5.07 -5.07 -2.05
C ASP A 24 -6.56 -5.33 -1.77
N CYS A 25 -7.03 -4.99 -0.56
CA CYS A 25 -8.32 -5.42 -0.05
C CYS A 25 -8.91 -4.37 0.90
N LEU A 26 -10.19 -4.03 0.72
CA LEU A 26 -10.99 -3.23 1.65
C LEU A 26 -12.19 -4.07 2.12
N ASP A 27 -12.44 -4.12 3.42
CA ASP A 27 -13.61 -4.82 3.96
C ASP A 27 -14.04 -4.26 5.32
N THR A 28 -15.32 -4.43 5.68
CA THR A 28 -15.80 -4.16 7.04
C THR A 28 -15.50 -5.29 8.03
N ASP A 29 -15.12 -6.47 7.52
CA ASP A 29 -14.66 -7.59 8.34
C ASP A 29 -13.13 -7.71 8.33
N ARG A 30 -12.51 -7.45 9.49
CA ARG A 30 -11.06 -7.60 9.67
C ARG A 30 -10.57 -9.00 9.34
N ALA A 31 -11.37 -10.04 9.60
CA ALA A 31 -10.97 -11.42 9.32
C ALA A 31 -10.87 -11.69 7.81
N VAL A 32 -11.73 -11.06 6.99
CA VAL A 32 -11.60 -11.11 5.53
C VAL A 32 -10.29 -10.43 5.10
N VAL A 33 -10.01 -9.24 5.62
CA VAL A 33 -8.78 -8.51 5.27
C VAL A 33 -7.52 -9.26 5.72
N TYR A 34 -7.48 -9.77 6.94
CA TYR A 34 -6.26 -10.34 7.51
C TYR A 34 -6.13 -11.85 7.28
N ASN A 35 -7.10 -12.65 7.75
CA ASN A 35 -6.97 -14.11 7.76
C ASN A 35 -7.03 -14.70 6.34
N ARG A 36 -7.76 -14.04 5.43
CA ARG A 36 -7.85 -14.45 4.02
C ARG A 36 -6.80 -13.79 3.13
N GLY A 37 -5.85 -13.06 3.73
CA GLY A 37 -4.68 -12.49 3.06
C GLY A 37 -4.03 -13.42 2.04
N PRO A 38 -3.67 -14.66 2.41
CA PRO A 38 -3.03 -15.60 1.47
C PRO A 38 -3.90 -15.92 0.26
N GLU A 39 -5.23 -15.95 0.43
CA GLU A 39 -6.16 -16.25 -0.66
C GLU A 39 -6.18 -15.13 -1.69
N TYR A 40 -6.27 -13.85 -1.28
CA TYR A 40 -6.35 -12.76 -2.24
C TYR A 40 -4.99 -12.25 -2.74
N ILE A 41 -3.91 -12.47 -1.98
CA ILE A 41 -2.56 -12.12 -2.41
C ILE A 41 -2.03 -13.13 -3.43
N TYR A 42 -2.28 -14.43 -3.23
CA TYR A 42 -1.72 -15.50 -4.07
C TYR A 42 -2.72 -16.26 -4.94
N GLY A 43 -4.03 -16.07 -4.73
CA GLY A 43 -5.08 -16.78 -5.50
C GLY A 43 -5.22 -16.34 -6.95
N GLY A 44 -4.54 -15.27 -7.39
CA GLY A 44 -4.64 -14.76 -8.75
C GLY A 44 -6.09 -14.41 -9.12
N ASN A 45 -6.55 -14.86 -10.30
CA ASN A 45 -7.91 -14.56 -10.77
C ASN A 45 -9.03 -15.19 -9.92
N SER A 46 -8.77 -16.28 -9.17
CA SER A 46 -9.81 -16.89 -8.35
C SER A 46 -10.18 -16.06 -7.12
N ALA A 47 -9.37 -15.05 -6.79
CA ALA A 47 -9.62 -14.13 -5.69
C ALA A 47 -10.41 -12.87 -6.09
N ASN A 48 -10.70 -12.69 -7.38
CA ASN A 48 -11.46 -11.53 -7.86
C ASN A 48 -12.84 -11.48 -7.18
N GLY A 49 -13.14 -10.37 -6.51
CA GLY A 49 -14.42 -10.16 -5.82
C GLY A 49 -14.45 -10.70 -4.38
N MET A 50 -13.32 -11.18 -3.84
CA MET A 50 -13.25 -11.71 -2.46
C MET A 50 -13.45 -10.65 -1.38
N CYS A 51 -12.90 -9.45 -1.57
CA CYS A 51 -13.07 -8.30 -0.67
C CYS A 51 -14.26 -7.43 -1.09
N ALA A 52 -14.90 -6.78 -0.12
CA ALA A 52 -16.03 -5.90 -0.35
C ALA A 52 -15.68 -4.61 -1.11
N GLY A 53 -14.42 -4.19 -1.14
CA GLY A 53 -13.95 -3.05 -1.93
C GLY A 53 -12.50 -3.13 -2.37
N TYR A 54 -12.15 -2.30 -3.35
CA TYR A 54 -10.82 -2.27 -3.96
C TYR A 54 -10.34 -0.85 -4.31
N MET A 55 -9.04 -0.78 -4.59
CA MET A 55 -8.44 0.37 -5.23
C MET A 55 -9.11 0.72 -6.56
N LYS A 56 -8.97 1.99 -6.92
CA LYS A 56 -9.39 2.50 -8.22
C LYS A 56 -8.65 1.73 -9.33
N ASN A 57 -9.39 1.26 -10.33
CA ASN A 57 -8.85 0.54 -11.49
C ASN A 57 -8.03 -0.70 -11.11
N TYR A 58 -8.36 -1.35 -9.98
CA TYR A 58 -7.64 -2.52 -9.50
C TYR A 58 -7.72 -3.67 -10.50
N VAL A 59 -6.57 -4.09 -11.01
CA VAL A 59 -6.48 -5.15 -12.04
C VAL A 59 -6.54 -6.56 -11.46
N GLY A 60 -6.40 -6.70 -10.14
CA GLY A 60 -6.36 -7.99 -9.44
C GLY A 60 -5.01 -8.68 -9.51
N ARG A 61 -4.72 -9.55 -8.53
CA ARG A 61 -3.46 -10.30 -8.43
C ARG A 61 -3.28 -11.37 -9.52
N GLY A 62 -4.30 -11.63 -10.34
CA GLY A 62 -4.19 -12.49 -11.52
C GLY A 62 -3.53 -11.81 -12.72
N ASP A 63 -3.37 -10.48 -12.70
CA ASP A 63 -2.61 -9.75 -13.71
C ASP A 63 -1.11 -9.82 -13.38
N PRO A 64 -0.26 -10.32 -14.30
CA PRO A 64 1.18 -10.47 -14.05
C PRO A 64 1.89 -9.12 -13.85
N ASP A 65 1.25 -8.01 -14.21
CA ASP A 65 1.79 -6.65 -14.13
C ASP A 65 1.10 -5.82 -13.03
N VAL A 66 0.32 -6.46 -12.15
CA VAL A 66 -0.40 -5.80 -11.04
C VAL A 66 0.51 -4.87 -10.22
N ASN A 67 1.74 -5.29 -9.94
CA ASN A 67 2.69 -4.51 -9.15
C ASN A 67 2.96 -3.15 -9.80
N ASN A 68 3.25 -3.13 -11.11
CA ASN A 68 3.55 -1.91 -11.84
C ASN A 68 2.29 -1.06 -12.06
N LYS A 69 1.15 -1.69 -12.35
CA LYS A 69 -0.12 -1.00 -12.62
C LYS A 69 -0.75 -0.37 -11.38
N MET A 70 -0.60 -1.01 -10.22
CA MET A 70 -1.23 -0.57 -8.98
C MET A 70 -0.35 0.33 -8.12
N THR A 71 0.95 0.35 -8.37
CA THR A 71 1.86 1.18 -7.59
C THR A 71 1.95 2.58 -8.15
N PHE A 72 1.68 3.54 -7.28
CA PHE A 72 1.94 4.94 -7.54
C PHE A 72 3.08 5.43 -6.63
N LYS A 73 4.27 5.61 -7.20
CA LYS A 73 5.50 5.97 -6.48
C LYS A 73 5.88 7.42 -6.71
N ILE A 74 6.20 8.13 -5.64
CA ILE A 74 6.63 9.53 -5.67
C ILE A 74 7.99 9.65 -4.98
N LEU A 75 9.03 10.10 -5.69
CA LEU A 75 10.34 10.32 -5.06
C LEU A 75 10.26 11.49 -4.06
N ILE A 76 11.02 11.45 -2.94
CA ILE A 76 11.03 12.53 -1.92
C ILE A 76 11.22 13.91 -2.56
N ALA A 77 12.14 14.02 -3.53
CA ALA A 77 12.40 15.28 -4.22
C ALA A 77 11.16 15.83 -4.95
N ALA A 78 10.29 14.96 -5.47
CA ALA A 78 9.04 15.32 -6.12
C ALA A 78 7.93 15.64 -5.11
N VAL A 79 7.94 15.03 -3.92
CA VAL A 79 6.99 15.36 -2.84
C VAL A 79 7.06 16.85 -2.49
N ALA A 80 8.27 17.40 -2.40
CA ALA A 80 8.50 18.83 -2.15
C ALA A 80 8.12 19.75 -3.32
N GLN A 81 7.82 19.19 -4.49
CA GLN A 81 7.50 19.91 -5.73
C GLN A 81 6.01 19.79 -6.11
N ASN A 82 5.15 19.47 -5.15
CA ASN A 82 3.71 19.32 -5.37
C ASN A 82 3.32 18.24 -6.40
N ALA A 83 3.91 17.06 -6.29
CA ALA A 83 3.62 15.95 -7.19
C ALA A 83 2.15 15.50 -7.13
N ALA A 84 1.66 14.93 -8.23
CA ALA A 84 0.37 14.24 -8.22
C ALA A 84 0.40 13.05 -7.25
N ILE A 85 -0.74 12.75 -6.63
CA ILE A 85 -0.87 11.64 -5.65
C ILE A 85 -1.69 10.46 -6.16
N CYS A 86 -2.35 10.60 -7.31
CA CYS A 86 -3.17 9.57 -7.94
C CYS A 86 -3.03 9.65 -9.47
N THR A 87 -3.43 8.59 -10.15
CA THR A 87 -3.73 8.66 -11.59
C THR A 87 -4.98 9.53 -11.84
N THR A 88 -4.96 10.27 -12.94
CA THR A 88 -6.04 11.19 -13.34
C THR A 88 -7.24 10.50 -13.98
N GLU A 89 -7.11 9.23 -14.35
CA GLU A 89 -8.17 8.42 -14.95
C GLU A 89 -9.44 8.42 -14.07
N ALA A 90 -10.63 8.21 -14.62
CA ALA A 90 -11.79 7.97 -13.75
C ALA A 90 -11.66 6.62 -13.05
N GLY A 91 -12.32 6.46 -11.89
CA GLY A 91 -12.41 5.16 -11.25
C GLY A 91 -13.45 4.30 -11.95
N ASP A 92 -13.01 3.21 -12.56
CA ASP A 92 -13.88 2.18 -13.09
C ASP A 92 -14.09 1.10 -12.02
N TYR A 93 -15.36 0.83 -11.71
CA TYR A 93 -15.83 -0.20 -10.78
C TYR A 93 -16.96 -1.04 -11.40
N SER A 94 -17.01 -1.09 -12.74
CA SER A 94 -18.04 -1.81 -13.50
C SER A 94 -17.81 -3.31 -13.59
N GLY A 95 -16.61 -3.78 -13.21
CA GLY A 95 -16.21 -5.17 -13.20
C GLY A 95 -16.54 -5.89 -11.90
N TRP A 96 -15.67 -6.83 -11.52
CA TRP A 96 -15.76 -7.58 -10.26
C TRP A 96 -15.24 -6.79 -9.06
N HIS A 97 -14.45 -5.73 -9.31
CA HIS A 97 -13.94 -4.84 -8.29
C HIS A 97 -14.95 -3.73 -8.04
N HIS A 98 -15.27 -3.50 -6.77
CA HIS A 98 -16.31 -2.56 -6.34
C HIS A 98 -15.77 -1.52 -5.37
N ARG A 99 -16.56 -0.46 -5.16
CA ARG A 99 -16.36 0.46 -4.03
C ARG A 99 -16.81 -0.25 -2.77
N LEU A 100 -16.09 -0.04 -1.68
CA LEU A 100 -16.62 -0.44 -0.38
C LEU A 100 -17.85 0.44 -0.07
N THR A 101 -18.99 -0.20 0.17
CA THR A 101 -20.23 0.48 0.55
C THR A 101 -20.45 0.35 2.05
N LEU A 102 -20.69 1.45 2.74
CA LEU A 102 -20.79 1.50 4.20
C LEU A 102 -21.64 2.69 4.68
N THR A 103 -21.99 2.71 5.96
CA THR A 103 -22.69 3.86 6.59
C THR A 103 -21.72 4.76 7.36
N ALA A 104 -22.09 6.01 7.60
CA ALA A 104 -21.33 6.89 8.48
C ALA A 104 -21.19 6.26 9.89
N GLY A 105 -20.02 6.39 10.51
CA GLY A 105 -19.68 5.74 11.77
C GLY A 105 -19.19 4.30 11.64
N THR A 106 -19.24 3.69 10.45
CA THR A 106 -18.73 2.33 10.22
C THR A 106 -17.21 2.34 10.13
N THR A 107 -16.59 1.40 10.83
CA THR A 107 -15.18 1.05 10.68
C THR A 107 -15.00 0.10 9.52
N PHE A 108 -14.00 0.37 8.69
CA PHE A 108 -13.50 -0.58 7.71
C PHE A 108 -12.00 -0.79 7.85
N TYR A 109 -11.55 -1.92 7.33
CA TYR A 109 -10.20 -2.40 7.36
C TYR A 109 -9.65 -2.45 5.94
N PHE A 110 -8.32 -2.32 5.83
CA PHE A 110 -7.65 -2.46 4.55
C PHE A 110 -6.33 -3.21 4.71
N GLY A 111 -6.10 -4.12 3.78
CA GLY A 111 -4.90 -4.94 3.70
C GLY A 111 -3.93 -4.31 2.72
N TYR A 112 -2.70 -4.06 3.15
CA TYR A 112 -1.63 -3.57 2.29
C TYR A 112 -0.35 -4.38 2.47
N THR A 113 0.40 -4.52 1.39
CA THR A 113 1.64 -5.30 1.35
C THR A 113 2.85 -4.39 1.27
N SER A 114 3.93 -4.79 1.95
CA SER A 114 5.21 -4.09 1.86
C SER A 114 5.99 -4.43 0.58
N ASN A 115 5.65 -5.56 -0.05
CA ASN A 115 6.21 -6.07 -1.31
C ASN A 115 7.72 -5.84 -1.46
N GLY A 116 8.50 -6.37 -0.54
CA GLY A 116 9.95 -6.25 -0.56
C GLY A 116 10.52 -5.07 0.22
N HIS A 117 9.72 -4.09 0.65
CA HIS A 117 10.23 -2.92 1.38
C HIS A 117 10.53 -3.20 2.86
N ILE A 118 9.84 -4.17 3.48
CA ILE A 118 9.94 -4.48 4.92
C ILE A 118 10.33 -5.95 5.11
N VAL A 119 11.22 -6.45 4.27
CA VAL A 119 11.71 -7.85 4.30
C VAL A 119 12.64 -8.15 5.47
N LYS A 120 12.96 -7.17 6.30
CA LYS A 120 13.87 -7.30 7.44
C LYS A 120 13.30 -6.47 8.57
N GLU A 121 13.22 -7.06 9.76
CA GLU A 121 12.66 -6.60 11.05
C GLU A 121 13.04 -5.16 11.52
N GLN A 122 13.71 -4.38 10.66
CA GLN A 122 14.36 -3.10 10.93
C GLN A 122 13.91 -1.98 9.96
N ALA A 123 13.21 -2.27 8.85
CA ALA A 123 13.09 -1.33 7.72
C ALA A 123 11.88 -0.38 7.75
N ALA A 124 10.88 -0.61 8.61
CA ALA A 124 9.66 0.20 8.64
C ALA A 124 9.56 1.17 9.82
N GLY A 125 10.49 1.09 10.78
CA GLY A 125 10.53 1.99 11.91
C GLY A 125 10.60 3.45 11.44
N LYS A 126 9.77 4.32 12.03
CA LYS A 126 9.65 5.76 11.71
C LYS A 126 9.06 6.08 10.33
N THR A 127 8.49 5.10 9.64
CA THR A 127 7.69 5.35 8.44
C THR A 127 6.22 5.34 8.80
N PHE A 128 5.48 6.28 8.23
CA PHE A 128 4.08 6.47 8.56
C PHE A 128 3.22 6.57 7.32
N TYR A 129 1.99 6.07 7.41
CA TYR A 129 0.96 6.37 6.44
C TYR A 129 -0.12 7.27 7.04
N GLY A 130 -0.85 7.95 6.15
CA GLY A 130 -2.08 8.62 6.48
C GLY A 130 -3.20 8.20 5.54
N MET A 131 -4.42 8.25 6.06
CA MET A 131 -5.64 8.17 5.26
C MET A 131 -6.18 9.57 5.07
N TYR A 132 -6.33 10.00 3.82
CA TYR A 132 -6.71 11.36 3.47
C TYR A 132 -7.96 11.41 2.60
N TRP A 133 -8.74 12.46 2.76
CA TRP A 133 -9.86 12.78 1.86
C TRP A 133 -10.18 14.28 1.89
N ALA A 134 -11.02 14.74 0.97
CA ALA A 134 -11.51 16.12 0.97
C ALA A 134 -12.73 16.34 1.90
N GLY A 135 -13.34 15.26 2.41
CA GLY A 135 -14.53 15.33 3.29
C GLY A 135 -15.83 15.74 2.58
N VAL A 136 -15.81 15.95 1.26
CA VAL A 136 -16.97 16.31 0.44
C VAL A 136 -17.18 15.26 -0.66
N PRO A 137 -18.39 14.70 -0.82
CA PRO A 137 -18.68 13.75 -1.88
C PRO A 137 -18.27 14.26 -3.27
N GLY A 138 -17.68 13.38 -4.09
CA GLY A 138 -17.29 13.66 -5.46
C GLY A 138 -16.02 14.51 -5.63
N THR A 139 -15.44 15.03 -4.54
CA THR A 139 -14.21 15.84 -4.59
C THR A 139 -12.96 14.99 -4.32
N SER A 140 -11.81 15.42 -4.84
CA SER A 140 -10.53 14.71 -4.72
C SER A 140 -9.42 15.65 -4.23
N LEU A 141 -8.48 15.08 -3.49
CA LEU A 141 -7.15 15.68 -3.30
C LEU A 141 -6.31 15.33 -4.54
N ALA A 142 -5.53 16.28 -5.05
CA ALA A 142 -4.86 16.12 -6.34
C ALA A 142 -3.35 15.93 -6.21
N THR A 143 -2.75 16.55 -5.20
CA THR A 143 -1.30 16.73 -5.10
C THR A 143 -0.77 16.57 -3.68
N THR A 144 0.54 16.43 -3.53
CA THR A 144 1.18 16.24 -2.22
C THR A 144 0.99 17.43 -1.29
N PHE A 145 0.72 18.65 -1.79
CA PHE A 145 0.41 19.80 -0.92
C PHE A 145 -1.03 19.77 -0.38
N ASP A 146 -1.93 18.98 -0.98
CA ASP A 146 -3.28 18.78 -0.45
C ASP A 146 -3.30 17.83 0.76
N LEU A 147 -2.21 17.10 1.02
CA LEU A 147 -2.09 16.13 2.10
C LEU A 147 -1.74 16.78 3.44
N THR A 148 -2.63 17.64 3.93
CA THR A 148 -2.50 18.36 5.20
C THR A 148 -3.16 17.60 6.36
N THR A 149 -2.82 17.96 7.60
CA THR A 149 -3.37 17.31 8.80
C THR A 149 -4.90 17.41 8.88
N ASP A 150 -5.52 18.50 8.41
CA ASP A 150 -6.99 18.64 8.38
C ASP A 150 -7.67 17.75 7.34
N LYS A 151 -6.91 17.14 6.43
CA LYS A 151 -7.41 16.16 5.45
C LYS A 151 -7.24 14.73 5.92
N LEU A 152 -6.51 14.49 7.01
CA LEU A 152 -6.46 13.17 7.65
C LEU A 152 -7.82 12.83 8.22
N ILE A 153 -8.36 11.66 7.88
CA ILE A 153 -9.73 11.35 8.23
C ILE A 153 -9.91 11.15 9.75
N ASP A 154 -8.89 10.66 10.47
CA ASP A 154 -8.84 10.61 11.95
C ASP A 154 -7.88 11.64 12.55
N GLY A 155 -7.33 12.55 11.74
CA GLY A 155 -6.43 13.60 12.22
C GLY A 155 -5.01 13.14 12.60
N GLN A 156 -4.62 11.88 12.34
CA GLN A 156 -3.31 11.37 12.74
C GLN A 156 -2.63 10.50 11.67
N LEU A 157 -1.31 10.36 11.81
CA LEU A 157 -0.51 9.43 11.04
C LEU A 157 -0.35 8.12 11.82
N HIS A 158 -0.22 7.03 11.09
CA HIS A 158 -0.12 5.68 11.62
C HIS A 158 1.21 5.06 11.24
N ASN A 159 1.79 4.25 12.12
CA ASN A 159 2.94 3.44 11.73
C ASN A 159 2.57 2.54 10.57
N PHE A 160 3.44 2.43 9.56
CA PHE A 160 3.20 1.49 8.47
C PHE A 160 3.21 0.04 8.94
N ASP A 161 4.14 -0.29 9.81
CA ASP A 161 4.26 -1.62 10.40
C ASP A 161 3.26 -1.77 11.55
N ASP A 162 2.31 -2.69 11.38
CA ASP A 162 1.31 -3.02 12.42
C ASP A 162 1.87 -3.97 13.49
N GLY A 163 3.13 -4.38 13.37
CA GLY A 163 3.85 -5.26 14.29
C GLY A 163 3.56 -6.74 14.08
N ASN A 164 2.70 -7.11 13.13
CA ASN A 164 2.22 -8.48 12.96
C ASN A 164 2.32 -8.97 11.51
N CYS A 165 2.11 -8.08 10.53
CA CYS A 165 2.35 -8.37 9.13
C CYS A 165 3.82 -8.66 8.83
N GLY A 166 4.06 -9.40 7.76
CA GLY A 166 5.41 -9.47 7.24
C GLY A 166 5.55 -10.47 6.13
N GLU A 167 6.06 -10.00 4.99
CA GLU A 167 6.76 -10.87 4.03
C GLU A 167 8.10 -11.26 4.67
N ALA A 168 8.03 -12.19 5.62
CA ALA A 168 9.13 -12.51 6.50
C ALA A 168 10.03 -13.56 5.86
N PHE A 169 11.34 -13.40 6.03
CA PHE A 169 12.31 -14.41 5.64
C PHE A 169 12.03 -15.72 6.39
N THR A 170 11.68 -16.77 5.64
CA THR A 170 11.72 -18.15 6.14
C THR A 170 13.13 -18.70 6.02
N ASP A 171 13.65 -19.30 7.07
CA ASP A 171 14.92 -20.03 6.99
C ASP A 171 14.76 -21.39 6.28
N GLU A 172 15.87 -22.11 6.10
CA GLU A 172 15.86 -23.45 5.49
C GLU A 172 14.96 -24.44 6.24
N ALA A 173 14.74 -24.22 7.54
CA ALA A 173 13.85 -25.01 8.38
C ALA A 173 12.38 -24.57 8.30
N GLN A 174 12.04 -23.63 7.41
CA GLN A 174 10.70 -23.06 7.26
C GLN A 174 10.16 -22.41 8.53
N THR A 175 11.05 -21.91 9.38
CA THR A 175 10.68 -21.11 10.55
C THR A 175 10.74 -19.63 10.22
N ILE A 176 9.95 -18.83 10.93
CA ILE A 176 9.99 -17.36 10.85
C ILE A 176 10.65 -16.87 12.14
N PRO A 177 11.97 -16.57 12.15
CA PRO A 177 12.68 -16.17 13.36
C PRO A 177 12.11 -14.89 14.00
N SER A 178 11.51 -14.02 13.19
CA SER A 178 10.90 -12.77 13.64
C SER A 178 9.65 -12.95 14.52
N GLY A 179 9.02 -14.13 14.50
CA GLY A 179 7.71 -14.35 15.11
C GLY A 179 6.53 -13.66 14.41
N ARG A 180 6.76 -13.02 13.26
CA ARG A 180 5.70 -12.42 12.42
C ARG A 180 4.89 -13.49 11.68
N ALA A 181 3.74 -13.08 11.16
CA ALA A 181 2.77 -13.99 10.53
C ALA A 181 3.28 -14.67 9.24
N GLY A 182 4.21 -14.03 8.51
CA GLY A 182 4.81 -14.58 7.29
C GLY A 182 4.09 -14.20 6.01
N ASP A 183 4.64 -14.69 4.90
CA ASP A 183 4.18 -14.41 3.54
C ASP A 183 2.66 -14.64 3.38
N GLY A 184 1.99 -13.70 2.72
CA GLY A 184 0.53 -13.71 2.53
C GLY A 184 -0.28 -13.09 3.65
N TYR A 185 0.34 -12.70 4.77
CA TYR A 185 -0.36 -11.94 5.82
C TYR A 185 -0.08 -10.44 5.68
N PRO A 186 -1.06 -9.65 5.21
CA PRO A 186 -0.90 -8.22 4.97
C PRO A 186 -0.75 -7.43 6.27
N CYS A 187 -0.23 -6.21 6.16
CA CYS A 187 -0.44 -5.20 7.19
C CYS A 187 -1.88 -4.73 7.13
N VAL A 188 -2.47 -4.49 8.30
CA VAL A 188 -3.86 -4.10 8.41
C VAL A 188 -3.96 -2.69 8.96
N GLY A 189 -4.48 -1.80 8.12
CA GLY A 189 -4.95 -0.51 8.55
C GLY A 189 -6.45 -0.54 8.84
N THR A 190 -6.91 0.42 9.62
CA THR A 190 -8.32 0.56 9.95
C THR A 190 -8.69 2.03 9.98
N PHE A 191 -9.92 2.32 9.61
CA PHE A 191 -10.44 3.67 9.67
C PHE A 191 -11.96 3.68 9.90
N THR A 192 -12.46 4.65 10.68
CA THR A 192 -13.89 4.81 10.97
C THR A 192 -14.43 6.04 10.27
N VAL A 193 -15.36 5.85 9.33
CA VAL A 193 -15.98 6.98 8.62
C VAL A 193 -16.62 7.94 9.64
N PRO A 194 -16.26 9.24 9.63
CA PRO A 194 -16.75 10.18 10.64
C PRO A 194 -18.27 10.16 10.75
N ALA A 195 -18.77 10.22 11.99
CA ALA A 195 -20.20 10.29 12.23
C ALA A 195 -20.80 11.53 11.54
N GLY A 196 -22.00 11.39 10.97
CA GLY A 196 -22.66 12.48 10.25
C GLY A 196 -22.11 12.77 8.85
N THR A 197 -21.18 11.93 8.35
CA THR A 197 -20.76 11.97 6.94
C THR A 197 -21.98 11.81 6.04
N ALA A 198 -22.17 12.74 5.10
CA ALA A 198 -23.29 12.70 4.16
C ALA A 198 -23.19 11.50 3.21
N ALA A 199 -24.33 11.05 2.70
CA ALA A 199 -24.34 10.01 1.68
C ALA A 199 -23.65 10.50 0.38
N GLY A 200 -22.90 9.61 -0.27
CA GLY A 200 -22.22 9.89 -1.52
C GLY A 200 -20.91 9.13 -1.68
N ILE A 201 -20.26 9.32 -2.82
CA ILE A 201 -18.98 8.69 -3.15
C ILE A 201 -17.84 9.60 -2.70
N TYR A 202 -16.94 9.06 -1.88
CA TYR A 202 -15.77 9.77 -1.36
C TYR A 202 -14.51 9.22 -2.01
N ASN A 203 -13.62 10.11 -2.45
CA ASN A 203 -12.29 9.75 -2.95
C ASN A 203 -11.29 9.80 -1.79
N LEU A 204 -10.63 8.67 -1.52
CA LEU A 204 -9.67 8.51 -0.45
C LEU A 204 -8.27 8.28 -1.03
N VAL A 205 -7.28 8.72 -0.28
CA VAL A 205 -5.86 8.49 -0.58
C VAL A 205 -5.23 7.88 0.66
N TRP A 206 -4.75 6.65 0.54
CA TRP A 206 -3.74 6.11 1.43
C TRP A 206 -2.37 6.58 0.93
N TYR A 207 -1.59 7.21 1.80
CA TYR A 207 -0.28 7.77 1.46
C TYR A 207 0.75 7.33 2.49
N TRP A 208 1.72 6.51 2.05
CA TRP A 208 2.81 6.05 2.88
C TRP A 208 4.10 6.83 2.61
N LYS A 209 4.64 7.45 3.66
CA LYS A 209 5.98 8.04 3.68
C LYS A 209 7.01 6.93 3.93
N PHE A 210 7.53 6.29 2.89
CA PHE A 210 8.64 5.34 3.01
C PHE A 210 9.98 6.09 3.13
N TYR A 211 10.10 6.87 4.20
CA TYR A 211 11.24 7.68 4.62
C TYR A 211 10.95 8.25 6.02
N ASP A 212 11.95 8.85 6.66
CA ASP A 212 11.80 9.48 7.98
C ASP A 212 10.78 10.64 7.87
N ALA A 213 9.62 10.48 8.51
CA ALA A 213 8.53 11.41 8.32
C ALA A 213 8.75 12.79 8.95
N ASP A 214 9.64 12.87 9.95
CA ASP A 214 9.94 14.12 10.66
C ASP A 214 10.97 14.95 9.89
N THR A 215 11.99 14.28 9.33
CA THR A 215 13.11 14.95 8.65
C THR A 215 12.96 14.97 7.12
N ASN A 216 12.03 14.19 6.55
CA ASN A 216 11.89 13.94 5.11
C ASN A 216 13.19 13.45 4.46
N THR A 217 13.93 12.58 5.17
CA THR A 217 15.18 11.99 4.68
C THR A 217 15.08 10.47 4.59
N SER A 218 15.92 9.86 3.75
CA SER A 218 16.03 8.40 3.70
C SER A 218 16.53 7.86 5.05
N LEU A 219 16.07 6.66 5.40
CA LEU A 219 16.35 6.02 6.69
C LEU A 219 17.71 5.30 6.66
N PRO A 220 18.69 5.68 7.48
CA PRO A 220 19.92 4.90 7.64
C PRO A 220 19.62 3.62 8.43
N THR A 221 20.18 2.50 7.98
CA THR A 221 20.11 1.21 8.67
C THR A 221 21.50 0.59 8.79
N SER A 222 21.62 -0.47 9.58
CA SER A 222 22.85 -1.27 9.73
C SER A 222 23.39 -1.84 8.41
N SER A 223 22.55 -1.91 7.36
CA SER A 223 22.87 -2.48 6.05
C SER A 223 22.87 -1.47 4.90
N GLY A 224 22.72 -0.17 5.18
CA GLY A 224 22.76 0.89 4.17
C GLY A 224 21.74 2.00 4.40
N THR A 225 21.12 2.48 3.32
CA THR A 225 20.08 3.51 3.37
C THR A 225 18.82 2.97 2.68
N TYR A 226 17.69 3.06 3.37
CA TYR A 226 16.38 2.60 2.92
C TYR A 226 15.42 3.80 2.76
N GLY A 227 14.31 3.61 2.07
CA GLY A 227 13.37 4.68 1.80
C GLY A 227 13.76 5.55 0.60
N GLY A 228 13.20 6.75 0.53
CA GLY A 228 13.47 7.69 -0.59
C GLY A 228 12.25 7.99 -1.46
N ALA A 229 11.10 7.39 -1.15
CA ALA A 229 9.88 7.59 -1.89
C ALA A 229 8.64 7.52 -0.99
N ALA A 230 7.54 8.12 -1.44
CA ALA A 230 6.22 7.81 -0.96
C ALA A 230 5.50 6.87 -1.93
N TYR A 231 4.54 6.14 -1.39
CA TYR A 231 3.64 5.28 -2.15
C TYR A 231 2.20 5.70 -1.87
N THR A 232 1.36 5.64 -2.89
CA THR A 232 -0.04 5.99 -2.74
C THR A 232 -0.96 4.90 -3.24
N SER A 233 -2.16 4.87 -2.66
CA SER A 233 -3.27 4.07 -3.13
C SER A 233 -4.52 4.91 -3.09
N CYS A 234 -5.11 5.14 -4.25
CA CYS A 234 -6.33 5.93 -4.39
C CYS A 234 -7.51 5.01 -4.62
N PHE A 235 -8.59 5.25 -3.90
CA PHE A 235 -9.77 4.40 -3.93
C PHE A 235 -11.02 5.20 -3.58
N GLN A 236 -12.18 4.59 -3.83
CA GLN A 236 -13.47 5.20 -3.56
C GLN A 236 -14.24 4.33 -2.58
N VAL A 237 -14.90 5.00 -1.63
CA VAL A 237 -15.93 4.39 -0.78
C VAL A 237 -17.26 5.07 -1.05
N GLU A 238 -18.35 4.32 -0.92
CA GLU A 238 -19.71 4.82 -1.04
C GLU A 238 -20.34 4.85 0.35
N VAL A 239 -20.62 6.05 0.84
CA VAL A 239 -21.34 6.26 2.09
C VAL A 239 -22.82 6.27 1.78
N THR A 240 -23.58 5.37 2.40
CA THR A 240 -25.04 5.30 2.28
C THR A 240 -25.73 5.89 3.52
N ALA A 241 -27.00 6.27 3.34
CA ALA A 241 -27.87 6.72 4.42
C ALA A 241 -28.25 5.59 5.38
#